data_AF-A0A950RKW4-F1
#
_entry.id   AF-A0A950RKW4-F1
#
_cell.length_a   1.000
_cell.length_b   1.000
_cell.length_c   1.000
_cell.angle_alpha   90.00
_cell.angle_beta   90.00
_cell.angle_gamma   90.00
#
_symmetry.space_group_name_H-M   'P 1'
#
loop_
_entity.id
_entity.type
_entity.pdbx_description
1 polymer ?
#
loop_
_entity_poly.entity_id
_entity_poly.type
_entity_poly.pdbx_seq_one_letter_code
_entity_poly.pdbx_strand_id
1 'polypeptide(L)'
;MRQNYKNVLVLRDRLREEMVALQEEMDWLVYEAYGLIADPGPTLADADLSLTREQRPFCLWAQAGRDFAEAVKLIPADWSAARRALWRSRLETIRDNEHVRRIEQPVYKRRWDEQWKVKNRWVCGEPAYDAEFLEAFAWWLSEKAEWWLEHQKNSGPVALAEWTAALWSDPRIKAAWEVAEEVRYRLDRWKALQDEDSVAEASPANATQAAFGRFFKGLVKNQSVPEDIPYAVPWDQLEKRRRVPAAVKSLRGKLNVPRERFWTTADGQFRVARFS
;
A
#
# COMPACT_ATOMS: atom_id res chain seq x y z
N MET A 1 -8.46 -17.72 8.19
CA MET A 1 -7.63 -16.73 7.47
C MET A 1 -7.66 -15.36 8.13
N ARG A 2 -8.84 -14.75 8.36
CA ARG A 2 -8.95 -13.43 9.02
C ARG A 2 -8.19 -13.32 10.34
N GLN A 3 -8.34 -14.29 11.25
CA GLN A 3 -7.63 -14.24 12.53
C GLN A 3 -6.11 -14.29 12.36
N ASN A 4 -5.62 -15.19 11.51
CA ASN A 4 -4.19 -15.27 11.22
C ASN A 4 -3.67 -13.97 10.58
N TYR A 5 -4.44 -13.36 9.67
CA TYR A 5 -4.10 -12.07 9.10
C TYR A 5 -3.99 -10.98 10.16
N LYS A 6 -4.98 -10.88 11.06
CA LYS A 6 -4.93 -9.95 12.21
C LYS A 6 -3.70 -10.19 13.08
N ASN A 7 -3.38 -11.44 13.40
CA ASN A 7 -2.19 -11.77 14.19
C ASN A 7 -0.89 -11.35 13.49
N VAL A 8 -0.80 -11.54 12.17
CA VAL A 8 0.34 -11.09 11.36
C VAL A 8 0.45 -9.57 11.35
N LEU A 9 -0.66 -8.84 11.25
CA LEU A 9 -0.66 -7.38 11.33
C LEU A 9 -0.16 -6.88 12.69
N VAL A 10 -0.67 -7.46 13.79
CA VAL A 10 -0.22 -7.12 15.15
C VAL A 10 1.28 -7.35 15.30
N LEU A 11 1.79 -8.50 14.84
CA LEU A 11 3.21 -8.80 14.89
C LEU A 11 4.04 -7.82 14.05
N ARG A 12 3.59 -7.55 12.81
CA ARG A 12 4.24 -6.61 11.90
C ARG A 12 4.34 -5.22 12.52
N ASP A 13 3.24 -4.73 13.10
CA ASP A 13 3.18 -3.38 13.64
C ASP A 13 4.05 -3.26 14.90
N ARG A 14 4.05 -4.27 15.78
CA ARG A 14 4.98 -4.33 16.92
C ARG A 14 6.44 -4.31 16.47
N LEU A 15 6.81 -5.17 15.51
CA LEU A 15 8.18 -5.21 14.99
C LEU A 15 8.58 -3.90 14.32
N ARG A 16 7.64 -3.21 13.65
CA ARG A 16 7.90 -1.90 13.06
C ARG A 16 8.18 -0.85 14.13
N GLU A 17 7.42 -0.83 15.23
CA GLU A 17 7.70 0.06 16.36
C GLU A 17 9.09 -0.19 16.95
N GLU A 18 9.47 -1.46 17.12
CA GLU A 18 10.82 -1.85 17.56
C GLU A 18 11.90 -1.33 16.60
N MET A 19 11.71 -1.52 15.29
CA MET A 19 12.65 -1.03 14.26
C MET A 19 12.73 0.50 14.21
N VAL A 20 11.63 1.20 14.49
CA VAL A 20 11.59 2.66 14.60
C VAL A 20 12.34 3.14 15.83
N ALA A 21 12.15 2.51 16.99
CA ALA A 21 12.89 2.81 18.22
C ALA A 21 14.39 2.58 18.04
N LEU A 22 14.79 1.42 17.52
CA LEU A 22 16.20 1.09 17.26
C LEU A 22 16.85 2.04 16.25
N GLN A 23 16.11 2.44 15.22
CA GLN A 23 16.61 3.44 14.27
C GLN A 23 16.80 4.81 14.93
N GLU A 24 15.87 5.21 15.81
CA GLU A 24 16.02 6.45 16.57
C GLU A 24 17.31 6.40 17.41
N GLU A 25 17.52 5.34 18.19
CA GLU A 25 18.75 5.20 18.99
C GLU A 25 20.02 5.22 18.13
N MET A 26 20.01 4.49 17.01
CA MET A 26 21.13 4.48 16.08
C MET A 26 21.43 5.87 15.51
N ASP A 27 20.42 6.66 15.17
CA ASP A 27 20.61 8.01 14.65
C ASP A 27 21.36 8.90 15.67
N TRP A 28 20.98 8.85 16.95
CA TRP A 28 21.64 9.63 18.02
C TRP A 28 23.06 9.16 18.32
N LEU A 29 23.31 7.85 18.34
CA LEU A 29 24.66 7.28 18.47
C LEU A 29 25.57 7.70 17.30
N VAL A 30 25.02 7.77 16.08
CA VAL A 30 25.76 8.27 14.92
C VAL A 30 26.08 9.75 15.09
N TYR A 31 25.18 10.57 15.63
CA TYR A 31 25.47 11.99 15.87
C TYR A 31 26.63 12.17 16.84
N GLU A 32 26.71 11.37 17.90
CA GLU A 32 27.84 11.34 18.83
C GLU A 32 29.14 10.92 18.11
N ALA A 33 29.11 9.80 17.38
CA ALA A 33 30.28 9.25 16.70
C ALA A 33 30.90 10.23 15.68
N TYR A 34 30.09 11.11 15.08
CA TYR A 34 30.55 12.16 14.16
C TYR A 34 30.84 13.50 14.86
N GLY A 35 30.76 13.56 16.19
CA GLY A 35 31.04 14.77 16.98
C GLY A 35 30.01 15.88 16.83
N LEU A 36 28.79 15.56 16.39
CA LEU A 36 27.69 16.54 16.28
C LEU A 36 27.10 16.86 17.65
N ILE A 37 27.18 15.92 18.59
CA ILE A 37 26.76 16.05 19.99
C ILE A 37 27.84 15.44 20.88
N ALA A 38 27.91 15.89 22.13
CA ALA A 38 28.90 15.39 23.10
C ALA A 38 28.45 14.12 23.83
N ASP A 39 27.15 13.94 24.00
CA ASP A 39 26.52 12.81 24.69
C ASP A 39 25.11 12.61 24.10
N PRO A 40 24.76 11.41 23.58
CA PRO A 40 23.43 11.09 23.09
C PRO A 40 22.38 10.92 24.20
N GLY A 41 22.80 10.92 25.46
CA GLY A 41 21.98 10.62 26.62
C GLY A 41 21.80 9.12 26.84
N PRO A 42 20.97 8.71 27.82
CA PRO A 42 20.70 7.30 28.06
C PRO A 42 20.02 6.67 26.84
N THR A 43 20.45 5.46 26.46
CA THR A 43 19.76 4.68 25.43
C THR A 43 18.40 4.24 25.93
N LEU A 44 17.44 4.07 25.02
CA LEU A 44 16.22 3.33 25.33
C LEU A 44 16.56 1.94 25.87
N ALA A 45 15.90 1.54 26.96
CA ALA A 45 15.98 0.17 27.44
C ALA A 45 15.23 -0.77 26.48
N ASP A 46 15.61 -2.06 26.45
CA ASP A 46 14.93 -3.07 25.62
C ASP A 46 13.42 -3.14 25.88
N ALA A 47 13.00 -2.90 27.14
CA ALA A 47 11.60 -2.85 27.54
C ALA A 47 10.83 -1.63 26.97
N ASP A 48 11.54 -0.61 26.48
CA ASP A 48 11.00 0.66 25.97
C ASP A 48 11.04 0.76 24.44
N LEU A 49 11.37 -0.32 23.72
CA LEU A 49 11.49 -0.34 22.25
C LEU A 49 10.16 -0.21 21.49
N SER A 50 9.03 0.10 22.12
CA SER A 50 7.82 0.51 21.41
C SER A 50 7.84 2.02 21.15
N LEU A 51 8.00 2.41 19.89
CA LEU A 51 7.96 3.80 19.43
C LEU A 51 7.24 3.89 18.09
N THR A 52 6.16 4.66 18.02
CA THR A 52 5.52 4.95 16.73
C THR A 52 6.31 6.00 15.95
N ARG A 53 6.13 6.06 14.63
CA ARG A 53 6.79 7.06 13.80
C ARG A 53 6.49 8.48 14.26
N GLU A 54 5.23 8.76 14.58
CA GLU A 54 4.74 10.10 14.93
C GLU A 54 5.33 10.59 16.25
N GLN A 55 5.78 9.67 17.10
CA GLN A 55 6.40 9.95 18.40
C GLN A 55 7.89 10.26 18.32
N ARG A 56 8.53 10.16 17.14
CA ARG A 56 9.95 10.50 16.99
C ARG A 56 10.20 12.00 17.21
N PRO A 57 11.32 12.43 17.82
CA PRO A 57 11.61 13.83 18.11
C PRO A 57 11.39 14.79 16.93
N PHE A 58 11.87 14.44 15.72
CA PHE A 58 11.65 15.31 14.56
C PHE A 58 10.20 15.39 14.09
N CYS A 59 9.42 14.33 14.28
CA CYS A 59 7.99 14.34 13.99
C CYS A 59 7.26 15.27 14.94
N LEU A 60 7.55 15.17 16.25
CA LEU A 60 6.99 16.06 17.27
C LEU A 60 7.38 17.52 16.98
N TRP A 61 8.65 17.77 16.65
CA TRP A 61 9.14 19.09 16.28
C TRP A 61 8.42 19.67 15.05
N ALA A 62 8.22 18.85 14.01
CA ALA A 62 7.52 19.28 12.80
C ALA A 62 6.02 19.52 13.05
N GLN A 63 5.36 18.64 13.80
CA GLN A 63 3.94 18.78 14.18
C GLN A 63 3.68 20.04 15.00
N ALA A 64 4.62 20.39 15.88
CA ALA A 64 4.59 21.59 16.69
C ALA A 64 4.94 22.88 15.94
N GLY A 65 5.03 22.85 14.60
CA GLY A 65 5.40 24.02 13.82
C GLY A 65 6.82 24.53 14.10
N ARG A 66 7.71 23.65 14.59
CA ARG A 66 9.08 23.95 15.03
C ARG A 66 9.14 24.84 16.28
N ASP A 67 8.11 24.79 17.11
CA ASP A 67 8.12 25.40 18.44
C ASP A 67 8.48 24.36 19.51
N PHE A 68 9.45 24.69 20.36
CA PHE A 68 9.93 23.80 21.40
C PHE A 68 8.91 23.54 22.51
N ALA A 69 8.23 24.59 22.96
CA ALA A 69 7.26 24.47 24.05
C ALA A 69 6.06 23.63 23.60
N GLU A 70 5.60 23.79 22.37
CA GLU A 70 4.55 22.96 21.80
C GLU A 70 5.03 21.52 21.55
N ALA A 71 6.25 21.30 21.04
CA ALA A 71 6.78 19.95 20.81
C ALA A 71 6.88 19.14 22.11
N VAL A 72 7.31 19.78 23.20
CA VAL A 72 7.40 19.15 24.52
C VAL A 72 6.03 18.68 25.04
N LYS A 73 4.94 19.39 24.71
CA LYS A 73 3.57 18.98 25.09
C LYS A 73 3.10 17.74 24.34
N LEU A 74 3.69 17.44 23.18
CA LEU A 74 3.36 16.26 22.38
C LEU A 74 4.08 14.98 22.85
N ILE A 75 5.01 15.08 23.81
CA ILE A 75 5.63 13.90 24.42
C ILE A 75 4.56 13.13 25.22
N PRO A 76 4.37 11.82 25.00
CA PRO A 76 3.35 11.04 25.71
C PRO A 76 3.50 11.11 27.24
N ALA A 77 2.40 11.41 27.93
CA ALA A 77 2.40 11.65 29.38
C ALA A 77 2.52 10.36 30.20
N ASP A 78 2.14 9.23 29.62
CA ASP A 78 2.19 7.88 30.19
C ASP A 78 3.60 7.26 30.14
N TRP A 79 4.54 7.88 29.42
CA TRP A 79 5.93 7.44 29.41
C TRP A 79 6.63 7.67 30.75
N SER A 80 7.61 6.79 31.03
CA SER A 80 8.47 6.92 32.20
C SER A 80 9.14 8.30 32.27
N ALA A 81 9.43 8.78 33.48
CA ALA A 81 10.09 10.08 33.66
C ALA A 81 11.44 10.14 32.92
N ALA A 82 12.19 9.04 32.92
CA ALA A 82 13.46 8.92 32.20
C ALA A 82 13.27 9.07 30.68
N ARG A 83 12.31 8.36 30.08
CA ARG A 83 12.04 8.43 28.64
C ARG A 83 11.57 9.83 28.22
N ARG A 84 10.72 10.48 29.02
CA ARG A 84 10.28 11.86 28.77
C ARG A 84 11.44 12.86 28.86
N ALA A 85 12.35 12.68 29.83
CA ALA A 85 13.54 13.52 29.97
C ALA A 85 14.48 13.36 28.77
N LEU A 86 14.71 12.13 28.30
CA LEU A 86 15.48 11.85 27.09
C LEU A 86 14.88 12.55 25.86
N TRP A 87 13.56 12.41 25.64
CA TRP A 87 12.89 13.07 24.51
C TRP A 87 12.96 14.59 24.56
N ARG A 88 12.83 15.17 25.76
CA ARG A 88 13.03 16.62 25.96
C ARG A 88 14.45 17.03 25.59
N SER A 89 15.47 16.32 26.06
CA SER A 89 16.88 16.61 25.75
C SER A 89 17.17 16.51 24.24
N ARG A 90 16.58 15.52 23.56
CA ARG A 90 16.65 15.39 22.09
C ARG A 90 16.00 16.59 21.39
N LEU A 91 14.83 17.04 21.84
CA LEU A 91 14.18 18.25 21.30
C LEU A 91 14.98 19.53 21.59
N GLU A 92 15.62 19.65 22.76
CA GLU A 92 16.53 20.75 23.08
C GLU A 92 17.72 20.76 22.13
N THR A 93 18.30 19.60 21.85
CA THR A 93 19.40 19.47 20.89
C THR A 93 18.96 19.88 19.48
N ILE A 94 17.77 19.46 19.03
CA ILE A 94 17.19 19.89 17.74
C ILE A 94 16.98 21.40 17.71
N ARG A 95 16.57 22.03 18.83
CA ARG A 95 16.40 23.47 18.93
C ARG A 95 17.74 24.21 18.82
N ASP A 96 18.74 23.77 19.56
CA ASP A 96 19.97 24.54 19.82
C ASP A 96 21.12 24.24 18.87
N ASN A 97 21.15 23.04 18.26
CA ASN A 97 22.22 22.64 17.35
C ASN A 97 21.75 22.68 15.89
N GLU A 98 22.27 23.64 15.11
CA GLU A 98 21.88 23.82 13.71
C GLU A 98 22.15 22.57 12.85
N HIS A 99 23.26 21.87 13.07
CA HIS A 99 23.61 20.69 12.28
C HIS A 99 22.63 19.55 12.54
N VAL A 100 22.33 19.26 13.81
CA VAL A 100 21.32 18.26 14.18
C VAL A 100 19.93 18.66 13.68
N ARG A 101 19.56 19.94 13.84
CA ARG A 101 18.29 20.46 13.32
C ARG A 101 18.13 20.25 11.82
N ARG A 102 19.23 20.35 11.05
CA ARG A 102 19.20 20.19 9.60
C ARG A 102 18.97 18.74 9.18
N ILE A 103 19.61 17.78 9.84
CA ILE A 103 19.48 16.34 9.54
C ILE A 103 18.20 15.73 10.12
N GLU A 104 17.64 16.31 11.19
CA GLU A 104 16.32 15.97 11.74
C GLU A 104 15.16 16.58 10.92
N GLN A 105 15.33 16.78 9.61
CA GLN A 105 14.19 17.09 8.74
C GLN A 105 13.59 15.80 8.18
N PRO A 106 12.25 15.69 8.03
CA PRO A 106 11.59 14.49 7.50
C PRO A 106 12.06 14.00 6.12
N VAL A 107 12.78 14.84 5.37
CA VAL A 107 13.36 14.50 4.07
C VAL A 107 14.69 13.74 4.17
N TYR A 108 15.42 13.89 5.28
CA TYR A 108 16.70 13.22 5.52
C TYR A 108 16.57 11.97 6.40
N LYS A 109 15.42 11.79 7.07
CA LYS A 109 15.14 10.61 7.88
C LYS A 109 14.64 9.45 7.02
N ARG A 110 15.23 8.27 7.23
CA ARG A 110 14.77 7.03 6.58
C ARG A 110 13.35 6.71 7.02
N ARG A 111 12.54 6.23 6.08
CA ARG A 111 11.14 5.84 6.30
C ARG A 111 11.07 4.31 6.37
N TRP A 112 10.56 3.79 7.47
CA TRP A 112 10.17 2.37 7.57
C TRP A 112 8.77 2.12 6.99
N ASP A 113 8.01 3.18 6.76
CA ASP A 113 6.69 3.05 6.16
C ASP A 113 6.79 2.95 4.65
N GLU A 114 6.08 1.97 4.12
CA GLU A 114 5.86 1.87 2.70
C GLU A 114 5.03 3.06 2.23
N GLN A 115 5.39 3.54 1.05
CA GLN A 115 4.65 4.57 0.38
C GLN A 115 3.96 3.95 -0.81
N TRP A 116 2.64 4.12 -0.86
CA TRP A 116 1.83 3.66 -1.98
C TRP A 116 1.14 4.83 -2.65
N LYS A 117 0.94 4.72 -3.96
CA LYS A 117 0.21 5.74 -4.70
C LYS A 117 -1.28 5.46 -4.61
N VAL A 118 -2.01 6.32 -3.91
CA VAL A 118 -3.47 6.26 -3.82
C VAL A 118 -4.05 7.49 -4.51
N LYS A 119 -4.92 7.27 -5.52
CA LYS A 119 -5.34 8.32 -6.46
C LYS A 119 -4.11 8.97 -7.11
N ASN A 120 -3.89 10.27 -6.87
CA ASN A 120 -2.77 11.05 -7.41
C ASN A 120 -1.74 11.45 -6.34
N ARG A 121 -1.78 10.84 -5.14
CA ARG A 121 -0.91 11.20 -4.02
C ARG A 121 -0.15 9.98 -3.52
N TRP A 122 1.09 10.21 -3.07
CA TRP A 122 1.83 9.22 -2.29
C TRP A 122 1.38 9.33 -0.85
N VAL A 123 0.99 8.19 -0.28
CA VAL A 123 0.54 8.08 1.12
C VAL A 123 1.37 7.02 1.83
N CYS A 124 1.42 7.09 3.15
CA CYS A 124 2.05 6.08 4.01
C CYS A 124 1.08 5.61 5.09
N GLY A 125 1.47 4.60 5.86
CA GLY A 125 0.65 4.04 6.94
C GLY A 125 -0.47 3.14 6.41
N GLU A 126 -1.53 2.97 7.20
CA GLU A 126 -2.66 2.07 6.91
C GLU A 126 -3.21 2.18 5.47
N PRO A 127 -3.54 3.37 4.91
CA PRO A 127 -4.05 3.45 3.55
C PRO A 127 -3.05 3.00 2.47
N ALA A 128 -1.74 3.11 2.74
CA ALA A 128 -0.72 2.61 1.82
C ALA A 128 -0.68 1.08 1.82
N TYR A 129 -0.68 0.47 2.99
CA TYR A 129 -0.71 -0.99 3.14
C TYR A 129 -2.02 -1.60 2.62
N ASP A 130 -3.15 -0.95 2.84
CA ASP A 130 -4.43 -1.41 2.30
C ASP A 130 -4.43 -1.37 0.76
N ALA A 131 -3.82 -0.34 0.15
CA ALA A 131 -3.69 -0.25 -1.29
C ALA A 131 -2.73 -1.30 -1.87
N GLU A 132 -1.56 -1.47 -1.25
CA GLU A 132 -0.60 -2.51 -1.61
C GLU A 132 -1.24 -3.91 -1.55
N PHE A 133 -1.93 -4.23 -0.44
CA PHE A 133 -2.60 -5.51 -0.28
C PHE A 133 -3.61 -5.79 -1.40
N LEU A 134 -4.39 -4.78 -1.80
CA LEU A 134 -5.38 -4.94 -2.88
C LEU A 134 -4.71 -5.15 -4.23
N GLU A 135 -3.59 -4.48 -4.50
CA GLU A 135 -2.82 -4.70 -5.72
C GLU A 135 -2.19 -6.10 -5.75
N ALA A 136 -1.62 -6.55 -4.63
CA ALA A 136 -1.10 -7.91 -4.49
C ALA A 136 -2.21 -8.97 -4.64
N PHE A 137 -3.37 -8.74 -4.01
CA PHE A 137 -4.54 -9.61 -4.17
C PHE A 137 -5.05 -9.63 -5.60
N ALA A 138 -5.13 -8.48 -6.27
CA ALA A 138 -5.54 -8.39 -7.67
C ALA A 138 -4.59 -9.16 -8.58
N TRP A 139 -3.28 -9.00 -8.38
CA TRP A 139 -2.26 -9.73 -9.13
C TRP A 139 -2.38 -11.25 -8.91
N TRP A 140 -2.46 -11.69 -7.66
CA TRP A 140 -2.65 -13.10 -7.31
C TRP A 140 -3.95 -13.67 -7.90
N LEU A 141 -5.05 -12.92 -7.86
CA LEU A 141 -6.32 -13.35 -8.42
C LEU A 141 -6.25 -13.47 -9.94
N SER A 142 -5.54 -12.56 -10.63
CA SER A 142 -5.29 -12.66 -12.07
C SER A 142 -4.52 -13.93 -12.42
N GLU A 143 -3.49 -14.29 -11.66
CA GLU A 143 -2.75 -15.55 -11.85
C GLU A 143 -3.67 -16.77 -11.69
N LYS A 144 -4.57 -16.77 -10.70
CA LYS A 144 -5.55 -17.86 -10.52
C LYS A 144 -6.57 -17.92 -11.65
N ALA A 145 -7.03 -16.76 -12.10
CA ALA A 145 -7.99 -16.64 -13.17
C ALA A 145 -7.41 -17.17 -14.49
N GLU A 146 -6.19 -16.75 -14.83
CA GLU A 146 -5.45 -17.19 -16.00
C GLU A 146 -5.16 -18.69 -15.94
N TRP A 147 -4.58 -19.18 -14.84
CA TRP A 147 -4.32 -20.61 -14.65
C TRP A 147 -5.58 -21.47 -14.85
N TRP A 148 -6.71 -21.04 -14.31
CA TRP A 148 -7.97 -21.76 -14.46
C TRP A 148 -8.43 -21.81 -15.92
N LEU A 149 -8.35 -20.70 -16.66
CA LEU A 149 -8.68 -20.70 -18.08
C LEU A 149 -7.82 -21.70 -18.85
N GLU A 150 -6.51 -21.65 -18.65
CA GLU A 150 -5.54 -22.49 -19.35
C GLU A 150 -5.79 -23.97 -19.12
N HIS A 151 -6.00 -24.36 -17.86
CA HIS A 151 -5.99 -25.77 -17.45
C HIS A 151 -7.38 -26.39 -17.33
N GLN A 152 -8.43 -25.59 -17.09
CA GLN A 152 -9.79 -26.09 -16.88
C GLN A 152 -10.74 -25.75 -18.04
N LYS A 153 -10.35 -24.80 -18.91
CA LYS A 153 -11.16 -24.36 -20.06
C LYS A 153 -10.38 -24.28 -21.38
N ASN A 154 -9.23 -24.95 -21.49
CA ASN A 154 -8.40 -24.97 -22.70
C ASN A 154 -8.13 -23.55 -23.25
N SER A 155 -7.81 -22.63 -22.34
CA SER A 155 -7.60 -21.20 -22.60
C SER A 155 -8.85 -20.39 -22.95
N GLY A 156 -10.06 -20.92 -22.78
CA GLY A 156 -11.34 -20.25 -23.07
C GLY A 156 -11.92 -20.59 -24.45
N PRO A 157 -13.00 -19.90 -24.89
CA PRO A 157 -13.63 -18.76 -24.24
C PRO A 157 -14.56 -19.14 -23.08
N VAL A 158 -14.80 -18.22 -22.15
CA VAL A 158 -15.72 -18.39 -21.01
C VAL A 158 -16.56 -17.13 -20.77
N ALA A 159 -17.82 -17.31 -20.39
CA ALA A 159 -18.65 -16.21 -19.92
C ALA A 159 -18.20 -15.73 -18.52
N LEU A 160 -18.27 -14.43 -18.25
CA LEU A 160 -17.82 -13.86 -16.97
C LEU A 160 -18.54 -14.48 -15.76
N ALA A 161 -19.84 -14.78 -15.88
CA ALA A 161 -20.63 -15.36 -14.78
C ALA A 161 -20.15 -16.77 -14.44
N GLU A 162 -19.89 -17.60 -15.45
CA GLU A 162 -19.35 -18.95 -15.28
C GLU A 162 -17.95 -18.90 -14.67
N TRP A 163 -17.08 -18.02 -15.17
CA TRP A 163 -15.72 -17.88 -14.65
C TRP A 163 -15.71 -17.40 -13.19
N THR A 164 -16.55 -16.43 -12.88
CA THR A 164 -16.74 -15.94 -11.50
C THR A 164 -17.20 -17.07 -10.59
N ALA A 165 -18.16 -17.89 -11.02
CA ALA A 165 -18.65 -19.02 -10.24
C ALA A 165 -17.58 -20.09 -10.02
N ALA A 166 -16.78 -20.38 -11.05
CA ALA A 166 -15.69 -21.33 -10.96
C ALA A 166 -14.59 -20.89 -9.99
N LEU A 167 -14.14 -19.63 -10.07
CA LEU A 167 -13.15 -19.08 -9.13
C LEU A 167 -13.71 -19.00 -7.71
N TRP A 168 -14.97 -18.58 -7.56
CA TRP A 168 -15.62 -18.52 -6.26
C TRP A 168 -15.77 -19.89 -5.59
N SER A 169 -15.78 -20.99 -6.35
CA SER A 169 -15.84 -22.34 -5.78
C SER A 169 -14.58 -22.69 -4.97
N ASP A 170 -13.44 -22.03 -5.23
CA ASP A 170 -12.19 -22.26 -4.53
C ASP A 170 -12.25 -21.67 -3.09
N PRO A 171 -12.11 -22.50 -2.04
CA PRO A 171 -12.16 -22.01 -0.66
C PRO A 171 -11.05 -21.02 -0.33
N ARG A 172 -9.90 -21.07 -1.02
CA ARG A 172 -8.79 -20.13 -0.84
C ARG A 172 -9.16 -18.74 -1.36
N ILE A 173 -9.86 -18.68 -2.50
CA ILE A 173 -10.35 -17.41 -3.07
C ILE A 173 -11.40 -16.80 -2.15
N LYS A 174 -12.35 -17.58 -1.65
CA LYS A 174 -13.32 -17.09 -0.65
C LYS A 174 -12.63 -16.51 0.58
N ALA A 175 -11.71 -17.26 1.17
CA ALA A 175 -10.99 -16.83 2.36
C ALA A 175 -10.13 -15.57 2.15
N ALA A 176 -9.49 -15.45 0.98
CA ALA A 176 -8.70 -14.27 0.63
C ALA A 176 -9.60 -13.05 0.33
N TRP A 177 -10.71 -13.26 -0.37
CA TRP A 177 -11.69 -12.21 -0.68
C TRP A 177 -12.28 -11.61 0.59
N GLU A 178 -12.59 -12.42 1.60
CA GLU A 178 -13.07 -11.91 2.89
C GLU A 178 -12.15 -10.84 3.51
N VAL A 179 -10.83 -11.01 3.38
CA VAL A 179 -9.84 -10.04 3.87
C VAL A 179 -9.73 -8.87 2.91
N ALA A 180 -9.63 -9.13 1.61
CA ALA A 180 -9.53 -8.10 0.57
C ALA A 180 -10.72 -7.15 0.58
N GLU A 181 -11.90 -7.66 0.87
CA GLU A 181 -13.13 -6.88 0.89
C GLU A 181 -13.19 -5.93 2.10
N GLU A 182 -12.72 -6.38 3.27
CA GLU A 182 -12.54 -5.54 4.46
C GLU A 182 -11.47 -4.46 4.24
N VAL A 183 -10.32 -4.83 3.65
CA VAL A 183 -9.25 -3.91 3.27
C VAL A 183 -9.75 -2.86 2.27
N ARG A 184 -10.46 -3.29 1.23
CA ARG A 184 -11.07 -2.42 0.22
C ARG A 184 -12.02 -1.43 0.86
N TYR A 185 -12.87 -1.91 1.76
CA TYR A 185 -13.80 -1.06 2.49
C TYR A 185 -13.09 0.05 3.29
N ARG A 186 -12.04 -0.30 4.06
CA ARG A 186 -11.25 0.69 4.81
C ARG A 186 -10.61 1.72 3.89
N LEU A 187 -9.98 1.27 2.80
CA LEU A 187 -9.36 2.16 1.83
C LEU A 187 -10.37 3.08 1.15
N ASP A 188 -11.54 2.57 0.78
CA ASP A 188 -12.60 3.36 0.15
C ASP A 188 -13.19 4.39 1.13
N ARG A 189 -13.38 4.01 2.40
CA ARG A 189 -13.77 4.94 3.47
C ARG A 189 -12.72 6.04 3.65
N TRP A 190 -11.43 5.66 3.72
CA TRP A 190 -10.34 6.64 3.83
C TRP A 190 -10.37 7.60 2.64
N LYS A 191 -10.51 7.10 1.40
CA LYS A 191 -10.60 7.92 0.18
C LYS A 191 -11.77 8.91 0.20
N ALA A 192 -12.90 8.53 0.80
CA ALA A 192 -14.08 9.38 0.93
C ALA A 192 -13.86 10.50 1.96
N LEU A 193 -13.20 10.18 3.09
CA LEU A 193 -12.84 11.18 4.11
C LEU A 193 -11.82 12.23 3.62
N GLN A 194 -11.04 11.91 2.58
CA GLN A 194 -10.09 12.85 1.97
C GLN A 194 -10.73 13.77 0.92
N ASP A 195 -12.01 13.57 0.62
CA ASP A 195 -12.74 14.29 -0.41
C ASP A 195 -13.78 15.18 0.28
N GLU A 196 -13.46 16.46 0.47
CA GLU A 196 -14.26 17.40 1.26
C GLU A 196 -15.69 17.58 0.70
N ASP A 197 -15.90 17.29 -0.58
CA ASP A 197 -17.19 17.36 -1.28
C ASP A 197 -17.94 16.01 -1.29
N SER A 198 -17.36 14.94 -0.75
CA SER A 198 -17.95 13.60 -0.77
C SER A 198 -18.99 13.43 0.35
N VAL A 199 -20.26 13.37 -0.05
CA VAL A 199 -21.39 12.94 0.81
C VAL A 199 -21.54 11.42 0.88
N ALA A 200 -20.68 10.67 0.17
CA ALA A 200 -20.82 9.23 0.02
C ALA A 200 -20.19 8.48 1.21
N GLU A 201 -21.02 7.84 2.03
CA GLU A 201 -20.55 6.82 2.97
C GLU A 201 -20.15 5.56 2.20
N ALA A 202 -18.93 5.07 2.46
CA ALA A 202 -18.51 3.77 1.93
C ALA A 202 -19.48 2.68 2.41
N SER A 203 -20.03 1.89 1.48
CA SER A 203 -20.88 0.76 1.84
C SER A 203 -20.08 -0.26 2.65
N PRO A 204 -20.66 -0.83 3.72
CA PRO A 204 -19.95 -1.76 4.60
C PRO A 204 -19.42 -2.97 3.86
N ALA A 205 -18.39 -3.56 4.46
CA ALA A 205 -17.78 -4.81 4.02
C ALA A 205 -18.85 -5.90 3.75
N ASN A 206 -18.99 -6.34 2.50
CA ASN A 206 -19.88 -7.38 2.02
C ASN A 206 -19.11 -8.47 1.23
N ALA A 207 -18.65 -9.49 1.93
CA ALA A 207 -17.89 -10.63 1.37
C ALA A 207 -18.77 -11.66 0.63
N THR A 208 -19.71 -11.23 -0.20
CA THR A 208 -20.55 -12.10 -1.04
C THR A 208 -19.94 -12.39 -2.40
N GLN A 209 -20.41 -13.45 -3.06
CA GLN A 209 -20.05 -13.77 -4.44
C GLN A 209 -20.38 -12.62 -5.40
N ALA A 210 -21.48 -11.91 -5.18
CA ALA A 210 -21.88 -10.78 -6.02
C ALA A 210 -20.88 -9.62 -5.92
N ALA A 211 -20.37 -9.32 -4.72
CA ALA A 211 -19.33 -8.32 -4.52
C ALA A 211 -18.00 -8.74 -5.15
N PHE A 212 -17.60 -10.00 -4.95
CA PHE A 212 -16.44 -10.58 -5.62
C PHE A 212 -16.56 -10.49 -7.15
N GLY A 213 -17.72 -10.83 -7.71
CA GLY A 213 -17.97 -10.77 -9.14
C GLY A 213 -17.85 -9.35 -9.72
N ARG A 214 -18.28 -8.32 -8.98
CA ARG A 214 -18.06 -6.91 -9.39
C ARG A 214 -16.58 -6.54 -9.40
N PHE A 215 -15.84 -6.92 -8.36
CA PHE A 215 -14.39 -6.69 -8.30
C PHE A 215 -13.68 -7.42 -9.43
N PHE A 216 -13.95 -8.71 -9.61
CA PHE A 216 -13.36 -9.56 -10.63
C PHE A 216 -13.67 -9.06 -12.04
N LYS A 217 -14.90 -8.60 -12.31
CA LYS A 217 -15.29 -7.95 -13.57
C LYS A 217 -14.39 -6.74 -13.88
N GLY A 218 -14.18 -5.87 -12.89
CA GLY A 218 -13.32 -4.69 -13.03
C GLY A 218 -11.86 -5.09 -13.31
N LEU A 219 -11.35 -6.07 -12.56
CA LEU A 219 -10.01 -6.60 -12.71
C LEU A 219 -9.76 -7.15 -14.13
N VAL A 220 -10.59 -8.08 -14.58
CA VAL A 220 -10.47 -8.70 -15.90
C VAL A 220 -10.59 -7.66 -17.01
N LYS A 221 -11.56 -6.74 -16.91
CA LYS A 221 -11.73 -5.67 -17.91
C LYS A 221 -10.48 -4.78 -18.02
N ASN A 222 -9.83 -4.48 -16.90
CA ASN A 222 -8.59 -3.70 -16.85
C ASN A 222 -7.34 -4.50 -17.25
N GLN A 223 -7.50 -5.73 -17.74
CA GLN A 223 -6.44 -6.61 -18.22
C GLN A 223 -6.80 -7.26 -19.56
N SER A 224 -7.92 -6.86 -20.17
CA SER A 224 -8.44 -7.45 -21.40
C SER A 224 -8.32 -6.50 -22.58
N VAL A 225 -8.03 -7.07 -23.75
CA VAL A 225 -8.12 -6.37 -25.04
C VAL A 225 -9.04 -7.14 -25.99
N PRO A 226 -9.67 -6.49 -26.99
CA PRO A 226 -10.39 -7.21 -28.04
C PRO A 226 -9.53 -8.29 -28.70
N GLU A 227 -10.12 -9.44 -29.02
CA GLU A 227 -9.39 -10.60 -29.57
C GLU A 227 -8.74 -10.35 -30.94
N ASP A 228 -9.22 -9.36 -31.67
CA ASP A 228 -8.65 -8.93 -32.95
C ASP A 228 -7.39 -8.06 -32.78
N ILE A 229 -7.01 -7.72 -31.53
CA ILE A 229 -5.75 -7.05 -31.21
C ILE A 229 -4.71 -8.14 -30.92
N PRO A 230 -3.68 -8.27 -31.79
CA PRO A 230 -2.66 -9.29 -31.61
C PRO A 230 -1.84 -9.02 -30.35
N TYR A 231 -1.48 -10.11 -29.67
CA TYR A 231 -0.75 -10.06 -28.41
C TYR A 231 0.63 -9.44 -28.58
N ALA A 232 1.02 -8.58 -27.64
CA ALA A 232 2.35 -7.98 -27.56
C ALA A 232 2.86 -7.20 -28.79
N VAL A 233 2.02 -6.90 -29.79
CA VAL A 233 2.42 -6.07 -30.94
C VAL A 233 2.39 -4.58 -30.57
N PRO A 234 3.48 -3.82 -30.77
CA PRO A 234 3.53 -2.40 -30.40
C PRO A 234 2.41 -1.54 -31.02
N TRP A 235 1.89 -0.56 -30.25
CA TRP A 235 0.79 0.30 -30.69
C TRP A 235 1.11 1.10 -31.95
N ASP A 236 2.32 1.62 -32.08
CA ASP A 236 2.78 2.33 -33.27
C ASP A 236 2.75 1.46 -34.53
N GLN A 237 2.95 0.15 -34.40
CA GLN A 237 2.84 -0.79 -35.52
C GLN A 237 1.37 -1.11 -35.84
N LEU A 238 0.54 -1.32 -34.82
CA LEU A 238 -0.89 -1.58 -35.01
C LEU A 238 -1.62 -0.38 -35.60
N GLU A 239 -1.24 0.83 -35.20
CA GLU A 239 -1.88 2.08 -35.63
C GLU A 239 -1.66 2.43 -37.10
N LYS A 240 -0.68 1.80 -37.75
CA LYS A 240 -0.51 1.89 -39.21
C LYS A 240 -1.63 1.19 -39.96
N ARG A 241 -2.33 0.24 -39.32
CA ARG A 241 -3.33 -0.62 -39.98
C ARG A 241 -4.72 -0.48 -39.37
N ARG A 242 -4.84 -0.02 -38.12
CA ARG A 242 -6.13 0.13 -37.44
C ARG A 242 -6.07 1.13 -36.29
N ARG A 243 -7.21 1.73 -35.94
CA ARG A 243 -7.30 2.56 -34.73
C ARG A 243 -7.30 1.70 -33.46
N VAL A 244 -6.44 2.01 -32.49
CA VAL A 244 -6.44 1.37 -31.16
C VAL A 244 -7.15 2.27 -30.14
N PRO A 245 -8.20 1.80 -29.43
CA PRO A 245 -8.91 2.60 -28.44
C PRO A 245 -8.02 3.09 -27.29
N ALA A 246 -8.26 4.29 -26.77
CA ALA A 246 -7.48 4.87 -25.68
C ALA A 246 -7.47 3.99 -24.41
N ALA A 247 -8.61 3.36 -24.08
CA ALA A 247 -8.72 2.44 -22.95
C ALA A 247 -7.84 1.18 -23.10
N VAL A 248 -7.62 0.71 -24.33
CA VAL A 248 -6.69 -0.38 -24.62
C VAL A 248 -5.25 0.11 -24.47
N LYS A 249 -4.94 1.30 -25.00
CA LYS A 249 -3.58 1.87 -24.91
C LYS A 249 -3.13 2.08 -23.46
N SER A 250 -4.04 2.49 -22.57
CA SER A 250 -3.73 2.71 -21.16
C SER A 250 -3.24 1.45 -20.43
N LEU A 251 -3.54 0.25 -20.93
CA LEU A 251 -3.10 -1.01 -20.33
C LEU A 251 -1.58 -1.12 -20.28
N ARG A 252 -0.90 -0.78 -21.38
CA ARG A 252 0.56 -0.99 -21.54
C ARG A 252 1.43 0.17 -21.03
N GLY A 253 0.81 1.25 -20.59
CA GLY A 253 1.50 2.45 -20.10
C GLY A 253 2.38 3.15 -21.16
N LYS A 254 3.22 4.10 -20.70
CA LYS A 254 4.05 4.94 -21.59
C LYS A 254 5.10 4.17 -22.38
N LEU A 255 5.64 3.09 -21.80
CA LEU A 255 6.66 2.25 -22.42
C LEU A 255 6.06 1.18 -23.35
N ASN A 256 4.72 1.13 -23.49
CA ASN A 256 4.03 0.17 -24.35
C ASN A 256 4.43 -1.30 -24.05
N VAL A 257 4.71 -1.59 -22.77
CA VAL A 257 5.04 -2.94 -22.32
C VAL A 257 3.75 -3.77 -22.30
N PRO A 258 3.70 -4.95 -22.95
CA PRO A 258 2.53 -5.82 -22.94
C PRO A 258 2.09 -6.14 -21.50
N ARG A 259 0.82 -5.89 -21.20
CA ARG A 259 0.21 -6.08 -19.87
C ARG A 259 -1.18 -6.70 -19.93
N GLU A 260 -1.72 -6.82 -21.13
CA GLU A 260 -2.92 -7.60 -21.38
C GLU A 260 -2.69 -9.07 -21.01
N ARG A 261 -3.64 -9.66 -20.30
CA ARG A 261 -3.66 -11.09 -19.92
C ARG A 261 -4.76 -11.86 -20.65
N PHE A 262 -5.82 -11.15 -21.04
CA PHE A 262 -7.01 -11.77 -21.61
C PHE A 262 -7.42 -11.10 -22.91
N TRP A 263 -8.04 -11.89 -23.78
CA TRP A 263 -8.82 -11.40 -24.90
C TRP A 263 -10.31 -11.40 -24.56
N THR A 264 -11.02 -10.40 -25.07
CA THR A 264 -12.49 -10.35 -25.08
C THR A 264 -12.98 -10.66 -26.48
N THR A 265 -13.83 -11.69 -26.60
CA THR A 265 -14.46 -12.08 -27.88
C THR A 265 -15.58 -11.11 -28.27
N ALA A 266 -16.02 -11.17 -29.53
CA ALA A 266 -17.16 -10.37 -30.00
C ALA A 266 -18.44 -10.59 -29.15
N ASP A 267 -18.64 -11.81 -28.65
CA ASP A 267 -19.78 -12.19 -27.79
C ASP A 267 -19.59 -11.81 -26.30
N GLY A 268 -18.52 -11.09 -25.97
CA GLY A 268 -18.23 -10.65 -24.61
C GLY A 268 -17.71 -11.74 -23.68
N GLN A 269 -17.18 -12.83 -24.25
CA GLN A 269 -16.53 -13.90 -23.49
C GLN A 269 -15.02 -13.63 -23.37
N PHE A 270 -14.36 -14.36 -22.46
CA PHE A 270 -12.94 -14.16 -22.14
C PHE A 270 -12.11 -15.38 -22.45
N ARG A 271 -10.91 -15.17 -22.98
CA ARG A 271 -9.91 -16.22 -23.23
C ARG A 271 -8.50 -15.70 -22.90
N VAL A 272 -7.53 -16.58 -22.72
CA VAL A 272 -6.14 -16.18 -22.43
C VAL A 272 -5.54 -15.51 -23.67
N ALA A 273 -4.87 -14.37 -23.48
CA ALA A 273 -4.13 -13.71 -24.54
C ALA A 273 -2.73 -14.34 -24.65
N ARG A 274 -2.37 -14.88 -25.81
CA ARG A 274 -1.08 -15.54 -26.04
C ARG A 274 -0.55 -15.22 -27.42
N PHE A 275 0.74 -15.47 -27.63
CA PHE A 275 1.31 -15.52 -28.97
C PHE A 275 0.62 -16.64 -29.77
N SER A 276 0.15 -16.29 -30.96
CA SER A 276 -0.30 -17.24 -31.99
C SER A 276 0.89 -17.90 -32.67
#